data_AF-A0A8T3TFV2-F1
#
_entry.id   AF-A0A8T3TFV2-F1
#
_cell.length_a   1.000
_cell.length_b   1.000
_cell.length_c   1.000
_cell.angle_alpha   90.00
_cell.angle_beta   90.00
_cell.angle_gamma   90.00
#
_symmetry.space_group_name_H-M   'P 1'
#
loop_
_entity.id
_entity.type
_entity.pdbx_description
1 polymer ?
#
loop_
_entity_poly.entity_id
_entity_poly.type
_entity_poly.pdbx_seq_one_letter_code
_entity_poly.pdbx_strand_id
1 'polypeptide(L)'
;MFTAFTDPAVLAQWFWPQRFGTRIELDLRPGGAFSIRADGLPAGQEMGVSGTYQDVESPGRLAMSWQWSGDSVVSHVAIELSETRTEVVVTHSANPSTA
;
A
#
# COMPACT_ATOMS: atom_id res chain seq x y z
N MET A 1 7.83 11.72 7.02
CA MET A 1 6.88 10.61 7.23
C MET A 1 6.27 10.12 5.91
N PHE A 2 5.83 11.01 5.01
CA PHE A 2 5.29 10.64 3.70
C PHE A 2 6.19 9.71 2.88
N THR A 3 7.50 10.00 2.80
CA THR A 3 8.49 9.15 2.11
C THR A 3 8.54 7.71 2.60
N ALA A 4 8.17 7.43 3.86
CA ALA A 4 8.14 6.06 4.37
C ALA A 4 7.09 5.18 3.68
N PHE A 5 6.06 5.80 3.09
CA PHE A 5 4.96 5.15 2.38
C PHE A 5 5.06 5.28 0.85
N THR A 6 5.91 6.16 0.35
CA THR A 6 6.01 6.49 -1.07
C THR A 6 7.37 6.20 -1.68
N ASP A 7 8.43 5.98 -0.90
CA ASP A 7 9.70 5.51 -1.43
C ASP A 7 9.74 3.97 -1.36
N PRO A 8 9.84 3.25 -2.50
CA PRO A 8 9.94 1.79 -2.52
C PRO A 8 11.09 1.25 -1.66
N ALA A 9 12.24 1.93 -1.64
CA ALA A 9 13.41 1.51 -0.88
C ALA A 9 13.21 1.69 0.62
N VAL A 10 12.47 2.73 1.04
CA VAL A 10 12.13 2.93 2.46
C VAL A 10 11.01 1.97 2.88
N LEU A 11 9.97 1.84 2.07
CA LEU A 11 8.83 0.98 2.34
C LEU A 11 9.25 -0.49 2.51
N ALA A 12 10.15 -0.98 1.64
CA ALA A 12 10.67 -2.35 1.71
C ALA A 12 11.40 -2.68 3.02
N GLN A 13 11.92 -1.69 3.74
CA GLN A 13 12.67 -1.93 4.97
C GLN A 13 11.79 -2.35 6.15
N TRP A 14 10.52 -1.95 6.17
CA TRP A 14 9.66 -2.12 7.34
C TRP A 14 8.30 -2.75 7.02
N PHE A 15 7.79 -2.61 5.79
CA PHE A 15 6.44 -3.05 5.43
C PHE A 15 6.34 -4.57 5.21
N TRP A 16 7.41 -5.21 4.75
CA TRP A 16 7.41 -6.63 4.42
C TRP A 16 8.57 -7.37 5.10
N PRO A 17 8.43 -8.64 5.49
CA PRO A 17 9.53 -9.37 6.09
C PRO A 17 10.68 -9.57 5.10
N GLN A 18 11.87 -9.06 5.44
CA GLN A 18 13.07 -9.08 4.58
C GLN A 18 13.46 -10.50 4.08
N ARG A 19 13.14 -11.55 4.85
CA ARG A 19 13.45 -12.95 4.50
C ARG A 19 12.84 -13.42 3.18
N PHE A 20 11.80 -12.76 2.69
CA PHE A 20 11.09 -13.15 1.48
C PHE A 20 11.51 -12.37 0.25
N GLY A 21 12.48 -11.45 0.36
CA GLY A 21 12.67 -10.42 -0.68
C GLY A 21 11.38 -9.60 -0.88
N THR A 22 11.48 -8.43 -1.51
CA THR A 22 10.29 -7.64 -1.77
C THR A 22 10.48 -6.85 -3.04
N ARG A 23 9.54 -7.03 -3.98
CA ARG A 23 9.42 -6.19 -5.16
C ARG A 23 8.30 -5.20 -4.92
N ILE A 24 8.64 -3.92 -4.98
CA ILE A 24 7.71 -2.81 -4.78
C ILE A 24 7.68 -1.96 -6.06
N GLU A 25 6.50 -1.76 -6.61
CA GLU A 25 6.23 -0.92 -7.77
C GLU A 25 5.14 0.07 -7.40
N LEU A 26 5.42 1.37 -7.48
CA LEU A 26 4.48 2.44 -7.09
C LEU A 26 4.36 3.44 -8.24
N ASP A 27 3.15 3.64 -8.76
CA ASP A 27 2.80 4.77 -9.65
C ASP A 27 2.06 5.82 -8.80
N LEU A 28 2.82 6.71 -8.15
CA LEU A 28 2.33 7.64 -7.11
C LEU A 28 1.54 8.82 -7.69
N ARG A 29 0.34 8.53 -8.17
CA ARG A 29 -0.63 9.53 -8.62
C ARG A 29 -2.04 8.99 -8.45
N PRO A 30 -3.07 9.83 -8.35
CA PRO A 30 -4.45 9.35 -8.42
C PRO A 30 -4.68 8.54 -9.70
N GLY A 31 -5.25 7.34 -9.55
CA GLY A 31 -5.43 6.34 -10.60
C GLY A 31 -4.19 5.49 -10.92
N GLY A 32 -3.04 5.76 -10.32
CA GLY A 32 -1.82 4.98 -10.48
C GLY A 32 -1.88 3.67 -9.69
N ALA A 33 -1.32 2.60 -10.26
CA ALA A 33 -1.29 1.29 -9.62
C ALA A 33 -0.11 1.15 -8.65
N PHE A 34 -0.28 0.33 -7.62
CA PHE A 34 0.83 -0.14 -6.80
C PHE A 34 0.81 -1.67 -6.64
N SER A 35 2.00 -2.24 -6.45
CA SER A 35 2.16 -3.63 -6.06
C SER A 35 3.33 -3.81 -5.10
N ILE A 36 3.12 -4.65 -4.09
CA ILE A 36 4.13 -5.09 -3.12
C ILE A 36 4.04 -6.61 -3.07
N ARG A 37 5.06 -7.30 -3.58
CA ARG A 37 5.06 -8.76 -3.69
C ARG A 37 6.33 -9.35 -3.11
N ALA A 38 6.21 -10.52 -2.48
CA ALA A 38 7.36 -11.33 -2.12
C ALA A 38 8.14 -11.72 -3.38
N ASP A 39 9.46 -11.74 -3.28
CA ASP A 39 10.35 -12.14 -4.37
C ASP A 39 10.87 -13.56 -4.14
N GLY A 40 10.96 -14.39 -5.17
CA GLY A 40 11.51 -15.74 -5.03
C GLY A 40 10.63 -16.75 -4.26
N LEU A 41 9.30 -16.58 -4.24
CA LEU A 41 8.40 -17.66 -3.84
C LEU A 41 8.43 -18.82 -4.85
N PRO A 42 8.18 -20.08 -4.40
CA PRO A 42 8.04 -21.20 -5.31
C PRO A 42 6.95 -20.98 -6.35
N ALA A 43 7.13 -21.56 -7.55
CA ALA A 43 6.15 -21.45 -8.63
C ALA A 43 4.75 -21.90 -8.17
N GLY A 44 3.74 -21.04 -8.37
CA GLY A 44 2.36 -21.26 -7.93
C GLY A 44 2.03 -20.68 -6.56
N GLN A 45 2.99 -20.06 -5.85
CA GLN A 45 2.72 -19.23 -4.68
C GLN A 45 2.92 -17.76 -5.00
N GLU A 46 1.86 -16.97 -4.83
CA GLU A 46 1.92 -15.52 -4.86
C GLU A 46 1.52 -14.99 -3.49
N MET A 47 2.38 -14.16 -2.90
CA MET A 47 2.09 -13.44 -1.67
C MET A 47 2.41 -11.97 -1.91
N GLY A 48 1.39 -11.15 -1.83
CA GLY A 48 1.53 -9.73 -2.07
C GLY A 48 0.22 -9.01 -1.92
N VAL A 49 0.33 -7.69 -2.00
CA VAL A 49 -0.80 -6.78 -2.09
C VAL A 49 -0.64 -5.94 -3.35
N SER A 50 -1.76 -5.66 -4.00
CA SER A 50 -1.84 -4.65 -5.04
C SER A 50 -3.07 -3.78 -4.88
N GLY A 51 -3.08 -2.65 -5.57
CA GLY A 51 -4.23 -1.79 -5.66
C GLY A 51 -3.96 -0.56 -6.51
N THR A 52 -4.80 0.45 -6.34
CA THR A 52 -4.76 1.71 -7.07
C THR A 52 -4.83 2.84 -6.07
N TYR A 53 -3.96 3.84 -6.23
CA TYR A 53 -4.06 5.09 -5.49
C TYR A 53 -5.33 5.82 -5.91
N GLN A 54 -6.20 6.08 -4.94
CA GLN A 54 -7.41 6.86 -5.12
C GLN A 54 -7.14 8.34 -4.85
N ASP A 55 -6.27 8.63 -3.89
CA ASP A 55 -5.88 9.98 -3.53
C ASP A 55 -4.42 10.04 -3.11
N VAL A 56 -3.72 11.10 -3.52
CA VAL A 56 -2.30 11.34 -3.25
C VAL A 56 -2.09 12.83 -3.04
N GLU A 57 -2.06 13.26 -1.78
CA GLU A 57 -1.83 14.64 -1.39
C GLU A 57 -0.53 14.71 -0.59
N SER A 58 0.55 15.10 -1.27
CA SER A 58 1.83 15.27 -0.59
C SER A 58 1.82 16.49 0.33
N PRO A 59 2.36 16.39 1.56
CA PRO A 59 2.89 15.20 2.23
C PRO A 59 1.94 14.62 3.30
N GLY A 60 0.65 14.98 3.26
CA GLY A 60 -0.29 14.78 4.35
C GLY A 60 -1.23 13.58 4.20
N ARG A 61 -1.48 13.08 2.98
CA ARG A 61 -2.52 12.06 2.79
C ARG A 61 -2.26 11.12 1.61
N LEU A 62 -2.59 9.84 1.82
CA LEU A 62 -2.62 8.78 0.80
C LEU A 62 -3.90 7.97 0.98
N ALA A 63 -4.65 7.71 -0.07
CA ALA A 63 -5.74 6.76 -0.07
C ALA A 63 -5.59 5.80 -1.24
N MET A 64 -5.82 4.51 -1.00
CA MET A 64 -5.63 3.47 -2.00
C MET A 64 -6.59 2.30 -1.80
N SER A 65 -6.95 1.63 -2.89
CA SER A 65 -7.55 0.30 -2.80
C SER A 65 -6.51 -0.72 -2.36
N TRP A 66 -6.97 -1.80 -1.74
CA TRP A 66 -6.09 -2.80 -1.14
C TRP A 66 -6.65 -4.20 -1.36
N GLN A 67 -5.91 -5.00 -2.12
CA GLN A 67 -6.27 -6.36 -2.45
C GLN A 67 -5.08 -7.29 -2.23
N TRP A 68 -5.30 -8.36 -1.46
CA TRP A 68 -4.33 -9.42 -1.29
C TRP A 68 -4.32 -10.36 -2.50
N SER A 69 -3.13 -10.86 -2.86
CA SER A 69 -2.99 -11.91 -3.87
C SER A 69 -3.89 -13.10 -3.53
N GLY A 70 -4.73 -13.52 -4.48
CA GLY A 70 -5.66 -14.64 -4.32
C GLY A 70 -6.99 -14.29 -3.62
N ASP A 71 -7.17 -13.06 -3.15
CA ASP A 71 -8.44 -12.58 -2.60
C ASP A 71 -9.30 -11.89 -3.68
N SER A 72 -10.62 -12.05 -3.61
CA SER A 72 -11.57 -11.34 -4.46
C SER A 72 -12.07 -10.05 -3.82
N VAL A 73 -11.83 -9.86 -2.53
CA VAL A 73 -12.26 -8.68 -1.79
C VAL A 73 -11.26 -7.55 -1.96
N VAL A 74 -11.78 -6.39 -2.36
CA VAL A 74 -11.02 -5.14 -2.40
C VAL A 74 -11.43 -4.28 -1.22
N SER A 75 -10.46 -3.92 -0.41
CA SER A 75 -10.61 -3.01 0.73
C SER A 75 -10.02 -1.64 0.42
N HIS A 76 -10.20 -0.68 1.33
CA HIS A 76 -9.76 0.71 1.17
C HIS A 76 -8.89 1.09 2.35
N VAL A 77 -7.74 1.69 2.06
CA VAL A 77 -6.78 2.14 3.07
C VAL A 77 -6.55 3.63 2.88
N ALA A 78 -6.74 4.41 3.94
CA ALA A 78 -6.39 5.82 4.00
C ALA A 78 -5.33 6.03 5.09
N ILE A 79 -4.29 6.80 4.75
CA ILE A 79 -3.18 7.15 5.61
C ILE A 79 -3.12 8.67 5.68
N GLU A 80 -3.29 9.20 6.88
CA GLU A 80 -3.16 10.62 7.17
C GLU A 80 -1.91 10.84 8.02
N LEU A 81 -1.11 11.82 7.63
CA LEU A 81 0.19 12.13 8.21
C LEU A 81 0.18 13.58 8.70
N SER A 82 0.53 13.77 9.97
CA SER A 82 0.72 15.10 10.51
C SER A 82 2.12 15.63 10.16
N GLU A 83 2.20 16.89 9.69
CA GLU A 83 3.47 17.58 9.51
C GLU A 83 4.01 18.17 10.82
N THR A 84 3.12 18.45 11.77
CA THR A 84 3.44 19.18 13.01
C THR A 84 3.65 18.27 14.21
N ARG A 85 3.29 16.99 14.09
CA ARG A 85 3.42 15.95 15.11
C ARG A 85 3.86 14.64 14.47
N THR A 86 4.45 13.75 15.25
CA THR A 86 4.72 12.37 14.81
C THR A 86 3.45 11.53 14.98
N GLU A 87 2.43 11.83 14.18
CA GLU A 87 1.14 11.13 14.20
C GLU A 87 0.85 10.54 12.81
N VAL A 88 0.48 9.26 12.80
CA VAL A 88 0.01 8.53 11.63
C VAL A 88 -1.35 7.95 11.97
N VAL A 89 -2.37 8.29 11.18
CA VAL A 89 -3.68 7.65 11.27
C VAL A 89 -3.84 6.74 10.06
N VAL A 90 -4.01 5.45 10.31
CA VAL A 90 -4.31 4.47 9.27
C VAL A 90 -5.74 3.99 9.46
N THR A 91 -6.57 4.24 8.45
CA THR A 91 -7.95 3.74 8.39
C THR A 91 -8.03 2.65 7.34
N HIS A 92 -8.41 1.44 7.75
CA HIS A 92 -8.70 0.34 6.85
C HIS A 92 -10.20 0.05 6.88
N SER A 93 -10.89 0.28 5.77
CA SER A 93 -12.33 0.05 5.64
C SER A 93 -12.64 -0.86 4.46
N ALA A 94 -13.56 -1.79 4.66
CA ALA A 94 -14.21 -2.49 3.56
C ALA A 94 -15.48 -1.72 3.24
N ASN A 95 -15.56 -1.09 2.06
CA ASN A 95 -16.76 -0.38 1.65
C ASN A 95 -17.44 -1.16 0.52
N PRO A 96 -18.29 -2.17 0.80
CA PRO A 96 -19.40 -2.43 -0.08
C PRO A 96 -20.41 -1.31 0.17
N SER A 97 -20.30 -0.21 -0.59
CA SER A 97 -21.39 0.76 -0.68
C SER A 97 -22.54 0.06 -1.42
N THR A 98 -23.39 -0.63 -0.68
CA THR A 98 -24.68 -1.07 -1.20
C THR A 98 -25.58 0.15 -1.11
N ALA A 99 -26.07 0.57 -2.27
CA ALA A 99 -27.09 1.59 -2.43
C ALA A 99 -28.40 1.22 -1.71
#